data_AF-A0A7C3NF80-F1
#
_entry.id   AF-A0A7C3NF80-F1
#
_cell.length_a   1.000
_cell.length_b   1.000
_cell.length_c   1.000
_cell.angle_alpha   90.00
_cell.angle_beta   90.00
_cell.angle_gamma   90.00
#
_symmetry.space_group_name_H-M   'P 1'
#
loop_
_entity.id
_entity.type
_entity.pdbx_description
1 polymer ?
#
loop_
_entity_poly.entity_id
_entity_poly.type
_entity_poly.pdbx_seq_one_letter_code
_entity_poly.pdbx_strand_id
1 'polypeptide(L)'
;MSNDSGVIEFAGYQWVVKSGYQRGPGPNYWSDSEQSVWVDENGWLHLKIRKENGIWTCAEVYTKEPTCYGLHHFYTIGRLDNMDPNVVFAPFLYKDDLTEIDIEFSRWGEANSPSNAQYVVQPFDKSGNLERFWLALNDDITTHYPTPNKRSIVSTGSPGRG
;
A
#
# COMPACT_ATOMS: atom_id res chain seq x y z
N MET A 1 1.11 22.45 -10.13
CA MET A 1 1.26 22.50 -8.66
C MET A 1 0.16 21.62 -8.10
N SER A 2 0.48 20.58 -7.33
CA SER A 2 -0.57 19.78 -6.68
C SER A 2 -1.16 20.60 -5.54
N ASN A 3 -2.48 20.64 -5.48
CA ASN A 3 -3.21 21.17 -4.33
C ASN A 3 -3.70 19.97 -3.52
N ASP A 4 -2.75 19.22 -2.95
CA ASP A 4 -3.08 18.19 -1.96
C ASP A 4 -3.73 18.92 -0.78
N SER A 5 -5.03 18.71 -0.59
CA SER A 5 -5.87 19.64 0.17
C SER A 5 -6.19 19.16 1.59
N GLY A 6 -6.11 17.85 1.84
CA GLY A 6 -6.49 17.21 3.10
C GLY A 6 -5.32 16.65 3.89
N VAL A 7 -5.38 16.81 5.21
CA VAL A 7 -4.53 16.09 6.18
C VAL A 7 -5.43 15.29 7.10
N ILE A 8 -5.08 14.02 7.35
CA ILE A 8 -5.75 13.14 8.30
C ILE A 8 -4.78 12.72 9.41
N GLU A 9 -5.33 12.40 10.59
CA GLU A 9 -4.57 11.87 11.72
C GLU A 9 -4.79 10.35 11.78
N PHE A 10 -3.72 9.58 11.64
CA PHE A 10 -3.78 8.12 11.73
C PHE A 10 -2.48 7.55 12.31
N ALA A 11 -2.61 6.56 13.20
CA ALA A 11 -1.48 5.89 13.86
C ALA A 11 -0.50 6.84 14.58
N GLY A 12 -0.97 8.01 15.03
CA GLY A 12 -0.16 9.02 15.71
C GLY A 12 0.64 9.95 14.77
N TYR A 13 0.35 9.93 13.46
CA TYR A 13 0.99 10.78 12.46
C TYR A 13 -0.03 11.58 11.65
N GLN A 14 0.45 12.70 11.13
CA GLN A 14 -0.24 13.46 10.09
C GLN A 14 0.06 12.87 8.71
N TRP A 15 -0.99 12.57 7.96
CA TRP A 15 -0.90 12.06 6.60
C TRP A 15 -1.54 13.04 5.62
N VAL A 16 -0.82 13.38 4.56
CA VAL A 16 -1.36 14.16 3.45
C VAL A 16 -2.11 13.23 2.51
N VAL A 17 -3.31 13.63 2.10
CA VAL A 17 -4.14 12.88 1.14
C VAL A 17 -3.80 13.32 -0.28
N LYS A 18 -3.35 12.38 -1.10
CA LYS A 18 -2.96 12.66 -2.49
C LYS A 18 -4.18 12.90 -3.36
N SER A 19 -4.12 13.93 -4.20
CA SER A 19 -5.17 14.23 -5.18
C SER A 19 -4.64 14.58 -6.57
N GLY A 20 -5.50 14.46 -7.59
CA GLY A 20 -5.22 14.85 -8.97
C GLY A 20 -4.95 13.68 -9.92
N TYR A 21 -4.54 13.98 -11.15
CA TYR A 21 -4.41 12.99 -12.23
C TYR A 21 -2.94 12.80 -12.64
N GLN A 22 -2.56 11.57 -13.01
CA GLN A 22 -1.21 11.22 -13.51
C GLN A 22 -0.06 11.59 -12.56
N ARG A 23 -0.28 11.42 -11.26
CA ARG A 23 0.76 11.67 -10.23
C ARG A 23 1.52 10.42 -9.81
N GLY A 24 1.50 9.40 -10.66
CA GLY A 24 2.09 8.09 -10.41
C GLY A 24 1.41 7.33 -9.25
N PRO A 25 1.58 6.00 -9.19
CA PRO A 25 1.95 5.14 -10.31
C PRO A 25 0.90 5.19 -11.43
N GLY A 26 1.33 5.05 -12.68
CA GLY A 26 0.45 5.00 -13.86
C GLY A 26 -0.45 6.23 -14.06
N PRO A 27 -1.45 6.13 -14.96
CA PRO A 27 -2.41 7.20 -15.24
C PRO A 27 -3.60 7.20 -14.25
N ASN A 28 -3.32 7.09 -12.95
CA ASN A 28 -4.36 7.06 -11.93
C ASN A 28 -4.98 8.45 -11.66
N TYR A 29 -6.27 8.45 -11.31
CA TYR A 29 -6.98 9.59 -10.73
C TYR A 29 -7.00 9.43 -9.21
N TRP A 30 -6.30 10.29 -8.48
CA TRP A 30 -6.26 10.30 -7.02
C TRP A 30 -7.38 11.17 -6.46
N SER A 31 -8.14 10.62 -5.52
CA SER A 31 -9.27 11.29 -4.88
C SER A 31 -8.98 11.58 -3.41
N ASP A 32 -9.05 12.86 -3.03
CA ASP A 32 -9.01 13.35 -1.65
C ASP A 32 -10.41 13.45 -1.00
N SER A 33 -11.42 12.82 -1.61
CA SER A 33 -12.75 12.73 -1.03
C SER A 33 -12.76 11.85 0.22
N GLU A 34 -13.53 12.24 1.24
CA GLU A 34 -13.81 11.40 2.43
C GLU A 34 -14.47 10.07 2.09
N GLN A 35 -15.02 9.90 0.88
CA GLN A 35 -15.52 8.61 0.42
C GLN A 35 -14.42 7.66 -0.07
N SER A 36 -13.23 8.20 -0.37
CA SER A 36 -12.05 7.47 -0.85
C SER A 36 -11.02 7.27 0.26
N VAL A 37 -10.89 8.23 1.18
CA VAL A 37 -9.92 8.22 2.28
C VAL A 37 -10.58 8.73 3.55
N TRP A 38 -10.68 7.90 4.59
CA TRP A 38 -11.17 8.33 5.90
C TRP A 38 -10.60 7.45 7.01
N VAL A 39 -10.65 7.96 8.24
CA VAL A 39 -10.41 7.18 9.46
C VAL A 39 -11.76 6.96 10.13
N ASP A 40 -12.09 5.71 10.44
CA ASP A 40 -13.37 5.37 11.08
C ASP A 40 -13.35 5.51 12.61
N GLU A 41 -14.47 5.23 13.26
CA GLU A 41 -14.64 5.31 14.72
C GLU A 41 -13.76 4.29 15.49
N ASN A 42 -13.29 3.23 14.83
CA ASN A 42 -12.34 2.27 15.41
C ASN A 42 -10.88 2.74 15.27
N GLY A 43 -10.66 3.87 14.59
CA GLY A 43 -9.33 4.40 14.31
C GLY A 43 -8.65 3.72 13.12
N TRP A 44 -9.38 3.02 12.25
CA TRP A 44 -8.82 2.37 11.07
C TRP A 44 -8.81 3.31 9.87
N LEU A 45 -7.69 3.35 9.16
CA LEU A 45 -7.57 4.04 7.89
C LEU A 45 -8.20 3.20 6.77
N HIS A 46 -9.14 3.79 6.05
CA HIS A 46 -9.76 3.22 4.87
C HIS A 46 -9.24 3.89 3.61
N LEU A 47 -8.79 3.08 2.65
CA LEU A 47 -8.41 3.51 1.30
C LEU A 47 -9.29 2.77 0.30
N LYS A 48 -10.01 3.52 -0.54
CA LYS A 48 -11.05 2.94 -1.40
C LYS A 48 -10.88 3.35 -2.85
N ILE A 49 -10.78 2.35 -3.73
CA ILE A 49 -10.97 2.54 -5.17
C ILE A 49 -12.46 2.69 -5.46
N ARG A 50 -12.84 3.70 -6.22
CA ARG A 50 -14.24 4.00 -6.55
C ARG A 50 -14.39 4.26 -8.05
N LYS A 51 -15.58 4.05 -8.58
CA LYS A 51 -15.93 4.42 -9.96
C LYS A 51 -17.03 5.45 -9.95
N GLU A 52 -16.76 6.64 -10.47
CA GLU A 52 -17.72 7.74 -10.58
C GLU A 52 -17.75 8.25 -12.01
N ASN A 53 -18.94 8.34 -12.61
CA ASN A 53 -19.14 8.82 -13.99
C ASN A 53 -18.24 8.12 -15.02
N GLY A 54 -17.99 6.83 -14.84
CA GLY A 54 -17.14 6.04 -15.73
C GLY A 54 -15.65 6.09 -15.42
N ILE A 55 -15.20 6.97 -14.53
CA ILE A 55 -13.79 7.15 -14.16
C ILE A 55 -13.51 6.38 -12.86
N TRP A 56 -12.45 5.58 -12.87
CA TRP A 56 -11.92 4.96 -11.65
C TRP A 56 -11.02 5.94 -10.91
N THR A 57 -11.23 6.10 -9.61
CA THR A 57 -10.39 6.87 -8.71
C THR A 57 -9.70 5.96 -7.70
N CYS A 58 -8.46 6.27 -7.38
CA CYS A 58 -7.61 5.62 -6.40
C CYS A 58 -7.41 6.50 -5.16
N ALA A 59 -6.80 5.93 -4.13
CA ALA A 59 -6.53 6.57 -2.86
C ALA A 59 -5.08 6.29 -2.44
N GLU A 60 -4.38 7.34 -2.01
CA GLU A 60 -3.03 7.25 -1.45
C GLU A 60 -2.88 8.34 -0.40
N VAL A 61 -2.19 7.99 0.68
CA VAL A 61 -1.78 8.92 1.72
C VAL A 61 -0.29 8.77 1.97
N TYR A 62 0.38 9.85 2.33
CA TYR A 62 1.80 9.83 2.71
C TYR A 62 2.03 10.67 3.96
N THR A 63 3.01 10.29 4.78
CA THR A 63 3.29 11.05 6.01
C THR A 63 3.74 12.46 5.67
N LYS A 64 3.21 13.44 6.40
CA LYS A 64 3.57 14.85 6.22
C LYS A 64 5.04 15.10 6.57
N GLU A 65 5.50 14.47 7.64
CA GLU A 65 6.90 14.44 8.05
C GLU A 65 7.50 13.05 7.76
N PRO A 66 8.80 12.97 7.41
CA PRO A 66 9.47 11.68 7.26
C PRO A 66 9.45 10.87 8.56
N THR A 67 9.29 9.56 8.43
CA THR A 67 9.49 8.64 9.56
C THR A 67 10.98 8.44 9.85
N CYS A 68 11.29 7.81 10.99
CA CYS A 68 12.67 7.49 11.37
C CYS A 68 13.06 6.07 10.94
N TYR A 69 14.37 5.80 10.88
CA TYR A 69 14.85 4.42 10.78
C TYR A 69 14.30 3.57 11.93
N GLY A 70 13.87 2.36 11.60
CA GLY A 70 13.28 1.46 12.57
C GLY A 70 12.31 0.50 11.94
N LEU A 71 11.62 -0.22 12.82
CA LEU A 71 10.64 -1.22 12.44
C LEU A 71 9.30 -0.52 12.13
N HIS A 72 8.83 -0.68 10.89
CA HIS A 72 7.53 -0.19 10.45
C HIS A 72 6.58 -1.37 10.30
N HIS A 73 5.48 -1.38 11.05
CA HIS A 73 4.46 -2.42 10.94
C HIS A 73 3.29 -1.91 10.10
N PHE A 74 2.91 -2.68 9.10
CA PHE A 74 1.69 -2.51 8.35
C PHE A 74 0.71 -3.61 8.75
N TYR A 75 -0.34 -3.20 9.45
CA TYR A 75 -1.50 -4.04 9.75
C TYR A 75 -2.59 -3.70 8.74
N THR A 76 -3.06 -4.70 8.01
CA THR A 76 -3.99 -4.49 6.90
C THR A 76 -5.18 -5.40 7.05
N ILE A 77 -6.37 -4.87 6.74
CA ILE A 77 -7.63 -5.60 6.73
C ILE A 77 -8.15 -5.62 5.30
N GLY A 78 -8.32 -6.79 4.72
CA GLY A 78 -8.81 -7.02 3.36
C GLY A 78 -8.32 -8.33 2.75
N ARG A 79 -9.01 -8.78 1.69
CA ARG A 79 -8.62 -9.96 0.91
C ARG A 79 -7.52 -9.62 -0.10
N LEU A 80 -6.33 -9.31 0.40
CA LEU A 80 -5.16 -8.94 -0.41
C LEU A 80 -4.73 -10.06 -1.37
N ASP A 81 -5.04 -11.31 -1.03
CA ASP A 81 -4.84 -12.49 -1.87
C ASP A 81 -5.83 -12.61 -3.04
N ASN A 82 -6.91 -11.83 -3.05
CA ASN A 82 -8.02 -11.93 -4.02
C ASN A 82 -8.48 -10.57 -4.59
N MET A 83 -7.54 -9.66 -4.85
CA MET A 83 -7.85 -8.39 -5.51
C MET A 83 -8.07 -8.56 -7.02
N ASP A 84 -8.83 -7.65 -7.64
CA ASP A 84 -8.95 -7.56 -9.11
C ASP A 84 -7.54 -7.52 -9.75
N PRO A 85 -7.29 -8.18 -10.90
CA PRO A 85 -5.96 -8.25 -11.47
C PRO A 85 -5.29 -6.89 -11.71
N ASN A 86 -6.06 -5.83 -11.95
CA ASN A 86 -5.55 -4.49 -12.23
C ASN A 86 -5.25 -3.67 -10.97
N VAL A 87 -5.62 -4.15 -9.79
CA VAL A 87 -5.42 -3.43 -8.53
C VAL A 87 -4.04 -3.72 -7.99
N VAL A 88 -3.37 -2.66 -7.54
CA VAL A 88 -2.17 -2.73 -6.70
C VAL A 88 -2.53 -2.09 -5.37
N PHE A 89 -2.31 -2.82 -4.27
CA PHE A 89 -2.24 -2.23 -2.94
C PHE A 89 -0.80 -2.33 -2.46
N ALA A 90 -0.23 -1.21 -2.03
CA ALA A 90 1.17 -1.14 -1.64
C ALA A 90 1.38 -0.21 -0.44
N PRO A 91 1.64 -0.75 0.75
CA PRO A 91 2.36 -0.03 1.79
C PRO A 91 3.85 -0.01 1.48
N PHE A 92 4.47 1.16 1.56
CA PHE A 92 5.88 1.31 1.18
C PHE A 92 6.58 2.40 2.02
N LEU A 93 7.90 2.36 2.01
CA LEU A 93 8.77 3.42 2.52
C LEU A 93 9.50 4.04 1.35
N TYR A 94 9.26 5.32 1.09
CA TYR A 94 9.84 6.03 -0.04
C TYR A 94 10.68 7.21 0.42
N LYS A 95 11.92 7.27 -0.07
CA LYS A 95 12.77 8.46 0.02
C LYS A 95 13.04 9.04 -1.36
N ASP A 96 13.38 8.18 -2.31
CA ASP A 96 13.66 8.49 -3.72
C ASP A 96 13.61 7.19 -4.56
N ASP A 97 13.63 7.32 -5.89
CA ASP A 97 13.57 6.19 -6.85
C ASP A 97 14.66 5.11 -6.66
N LEU A 98 15.73 5.42 -5.92
CA LEU A 98 16.83 4.47 -5.63
C LEU A 98 16.78 3.95 -4.19
N THR A 99 15.90 4.50 -3.36
CA THR A 99 15.80 4.25 -1.92
C THR A 99 14.32 4.09 -1.55
N GLU A 100 13.79 2.93 -1.87
CA GLU A 100 12.40 2.54 -1.61
C GLU A 100 12.33 1.07 -1.16
N ILE A 101 11.36 0.78 -0.29
CA ILE A 101 11.01 -0.57 0.12
C ILE A 101 9.50 -0.74 -0.06
N ASP A 102 9.11 -1.71 -0.88
CA ASP A 102 7.73 -1.96 -1.25
C ASP A 102 7.22 -3.29 -0.71
N ILE A 103 5.98 -3.28 -0.25
CA ILE A 103 5.16 -4.46 0.01
C ILE A 103 3.98 -4.37 -0.94
N GLU A 104 4.00 -5.08 -2.06
CA GLU A 104 2.97 -4.94 -3.09
C GLU A 104 2.12 -6.20 -3.18
N PHE A 105 0.81 -6.00 -3.22
CA PHE A 105 -0.17 -7.04 -3.49
C PHE A 105 -0.85 -6.70 -4.81
N SER A 106 -0.69 -7.55 -5.82
CA SER A 106 -1.23 -7.34 -7.15
C SER A 106 -1.01 -8.55 -8.05
N ARG A 107 -1.79 -8.64 -9.13
CA ARG A 107 -1.46 -9.48 -10.29
C ARG A 107 -1.00 -8.68 -11.51
N TRP A 108 -0.78 -7.38 -11.36
CA TRP A 108 -0.25 -6.47 -12.39
C TRP A 108 -0.96 -6.57 -13.76
N GLY A 109 -2.28 -6.74 -13.74
CA GLY A 109 -3.14 -6.89 -14.92
C GLY A 109 -3.20 -8.31 -15.49
N GLU A 110 -2.40 -9.25 -14.97
CA GLU A 110 -2.33 -10.62 -15.45
C GLU A 110 -3.30 -11.52 -14.68
N ALA A 111 -4.47 -11.80 -15.25
CA ALA A 111 -5.50 -12.64 -14.60
C ALA A 111 -4.98 -14.01 -14.11
N ASN A 112 -4.03 -14.59 -14.86
CA ASN A 112 -3.40 -15.88 -14.58
C ASN A 112 -1.95 -15.75 -14.09
N SER A 113 -1.60 -14.64 -13.43
CA SER A 113 -0.24 -14.45 -12.91
C SER A 113 0.15 -15.58 -11.95
N PRO A 114 1.39 -16.09 -12.00
CA PRO A 114 1.86 -17.12 -11.07
C PRO A 114 2.12 -16.57 -9.65
N SER A 115 2.05 -15.25 -9.46
CA SER A 115 2.25 -14.54 -8.20
C SER A 115 1.16 -13.49 -8.00
N ASN A 116 0.78 -13.21 -6.77
CA ASN A 116 -0.17 -12.13 -6.43
C ASN A 116 0.41 -11.13 -5.42
N ALA A 117 1.69 -11.24 -5.09
CA ALA A 117 2.39 -10.34 -4.19
C ALA A 117 3.90 -10.31 -4.45
N GLN A 118 4.54 -9.22 -4.07
CA GLN A 118 6.00 -9.10 -4.06
C GLN A 118 6.53 -8.20 -2.95
N TYR A 119 7.78 -8.44 -2.60
CA TYR A 119 8.61 -7.59 -1.78
C TYR A 119 9.72 -7.00 -2.65
N VAL A 120 9.90 -5.67 -2.58
CA VAL A 120 10.89 -4.96 -3.40
C VAL A 120 11.75 -4.06 -2.53
N VAL A 121 13.05 -4.04 -2.82
CA VAL A 121 13.99 -3.04 -2.31
C VAL A 121 14.67 -2.39 -3.51
N GLN A 122 14.44 -1.11 -3.77
CA GLN A 122 15.04 -0.47 -4.93
C GLN A 122 16.59 -0.44 -4.84
N PRO A 123 17.31 -0.59 -5.98
CA PRO A 123 16.77 -0.89 -7.30
C PRO A 123 16.41 -2.38 -7.46
N PHE A 124 15.23 -2.67 -8.00
CA PHE A 124 14.65 -4.02 -8.06
C PHE A 124 15.46 -5.02 -8.90
N ASP A 125 16.28 -4.54 -9.83
CA ASP A 125 17.06 -5.33 -10.79
C ASP A 125 18.28 -6.02 -10.17
N LYS A 126 18.68 -5.63 -8.96
CA LYS A 126 19.74 -6.32 -8.21
C LYS A 126 19.24 -7.66 -7.69
N SER A 127 20.09 -8.68 -7.85
CA SER A 127 19.80 -10.01 -7.30
C SER A 127 19.49 -9.94 -5.80
N GLY A 128 18.37 -10.54 -5.39
CA GLY A 128 17.89 -10.53 -4.01
C GLY A 128 17.08 -9.30 -3.59
N ASN A 129 16.85 -8.34 -4.49
CA ASN A 129 16.02 -7.15 -4.19
C ASN A 129 14.54 -7.32 -4.50
N LEU A 130 14.17 -8.37 -5.23
CA LEU A 130 12.78 -8.65 -5.60
C LEU A 130 12.46 -10.10 -5.24
N GLU A 131 11.41 -10.28 -4.47
CA GLU A 131 10.86 -11.58 -4.12
C GLU A 131 9.37 -11.61 -4.47
N ARG A 132 9.00 -12.48 -5.42
CA ARG A 132 7.61 -12.72 -5.80
C ARG A 132 7.11 -13.99 -5.15
N PHE A 133 5.87 -13.96 -4.69
CA PHE A 133 5.25 -15.09 -4.03
C PHE A 133 3.74 -15.12 -4.26
N TRP A 134 3.14 -16.25 -3.88
CA TRP A 134 1.70 -16.40 -3.81
C TRP A 134 1.24 -16.24 -2.35
N LEU A 135 0.59 -15.14 -2.06
CA LEU A 135 -0.15 -14.93 -0.83
C LEU A 135 -1.46 -15.71 -0.87
N ALA A 136 -1.71 -16.51 0.15
CA ALA A 136 -3.01 -17.13 0.41
C ALA A 136 -3.39 -16.82 1.85
N LEU A 137 -4.57 -16.24 2.05
CA LEU A 137 -5.05 -15.86 3.38
C LEU A 137 -6.21 -16.76 3.82
N ASN A 138 -6.22 -17.10 5.10
CA ASN A 138 -7.34 -17.81 5.73
C ASN A 138 -8.40 -16.84 6.27
N ASP A 139 -8.00 -15.60 6.54
CA ASP A 139 -8.77 -14.48 7.06
C ASP A 139 -8.47 -13.21 6.24
N ASP A 140 -8.93 -12.05 6.72
CA ASP A 140 -8.73 -10.75 6.09
C ASP A 140 -7.64 -9.92 6.76
N ILE A 141 -6.96 -10.42 7.80
CA ILE A 141 -5.96 -9.65 8.53
C ILE A 141 -4.56 -10.14 8.21
N THR A 142 -3.68 -9.22 7.80
CA THR A 142 -2.25 -9.51 7.60
C THR A 142 -1.37 -8.48 8.26
N THR A 143 -0.20 -8.92 8.72
CA THR A 143 0.86 -8.04 9.23
C THR A 143 2.11 -8.21 8.39
N HIS A 144 2.69 -7.09 7.95
CA HIS A 144 3.94 -7.06 7.20
C HIS A 144 4.85 -5.99 7.77
N TYR A 145 6.14 -6.27 7.84
CA TYR A 145 7.13 -5.28 8.27
C TYR A 145 8.47 -5.48 7.54
N PRO A 146 9.10 -4.39 7.03
CA PRO A 146 10.48 -4.44 6.55
C PRO A 146 11.43 -4.80 7.70
N THR A 147 12.40 -5.69 7.46
CA THR A 147 13.42 -6.00 8.45
C THR A 147 14.74 -5.25 8.17
N PRO A 148 15.45 -4.71 9.17
CA PRO A 148 16.67 -3.93 8.95
C PRO A 148 17.87 -4.74 8.42
N ASN A 149 17.94 -6.05 8.73
CA ASN A 149 19.16 -6.87 8.54
C ASN A 149 19.00 -8.00 7.52
N LYS A 150 17.83 -8.10 6.91
CA LYS A 150 17.61 -8.89 5.72
C LYS A 150 16.82 -7.97 4.81
N ARG A 151 17.18 -7.91 3.54
CA ARG A 151 16.28 -7.41 2.48
C ARG A 151 15.12 -8.40 2.32
N SER A 152 14.43 -8.71 3.41
CA SER A 152 13.34 -9.65 3.51
C SER A 152 12.24 -8.98 4.32
N ILE A 153 11.03 -9.08 3.83
CA ILE A 153 9.84 -8.68 4.56
C ILE A 153 9.29 -9.95 5.20
N VAL A 154 9.04 -9.90 6.50
CA VAL A 154 8.42 -11.00 7.22
C VAL A 154 6.94 -10.72 7.30
N SER A 155 6.13 -11.70 6.90
CA SER A 155 4.70 -11.72 7.19
C SER A 155 4.46 -12.67 8.35
N THR A 156 3.68 -12.22 9.32
CA THR A 156 3.07 -13.12 10.31
C THR A 156 1.56 -12.98 10.17
N GLY A 157 0.90 -13.97 9.58
CA GLY A 157 -0.52 -14.19 9.79
C GLY A 157 -0.69 -14.77 11.19
N SER A 158 -1.12 -13.96 12.16
CA SER A 158 -1.61 -14.52 13.43
C SER A 158 -3.09 -14.84 13.25
N PRO A 159 -3.54 -16.07 13.59
CA PRO A 159 -4.97 -16.31 13.74
C PRO A 159 -5.46 -15.36 14.82
N GLY A 160 -6.38 -14.46 14.46
CA GLY A 160 -7.01 -13.56 15.42
C GLY A 160 -7.52 -14.37 16.61
N ARG A 161 -6.95 -14.13 17.80
CA ARG A 161 -7.65 -14.47 19.04
C ARG A 161 -8.64 -13.33 19.26
N GLY A 162 -9.92 -13.70 19.31
CA GLY A 162 -11.00 -12.79 19.69
C GLY A 162 -10.97 -12.39 21.16
#